data_AF-A0A8T0X187-F1
#
_entry.id   AF-A0A8T0X187-F1
#
_cell.length_a   1.000
_cell.length_b   1.000
_cell.length_c   1.000
_cell.angle_alpha   90.00
_cell.angle_beta   90.00
_cell.angle_gamma   90.00
#
_symmetry.space_group_name_H-M   'P 1'
#
loop_
_entity.id
_entity.type
_entity.pdbx_description
1 polymer ?
#
loop_
_entity_poly.entity_id
_entity_poly.type
_entity_poly.pdbx_seq_one_letter_code
_entity_poly.pdbx_strand_id
1 'polypeptide(L)'
;MPNVCHFFQLAIGSWNVQQAIAYKQPRAPETAEHLLFFCPFSSAFWQRLGVQLEPDTAVRDLHHLQKPGSLPPTHFDTFVLLCCWQLWKCRNGIVFTQKSMTLPQFLQSCKLEARVAWSYRLPKWDLGVSDLWWSAFSSAM
;
A
#
# COMPACT_ATOMS: atom_id res chain seq x y z
N MET A 1 11.41 -9.68 -12.54
CA MET A 1 10.88 -8.30 -12.56
C MET A 1 11.60 -7.43 -11.51
N PRO A 2 12.82 -6.94 -11.77
CA PRO A 2 13.60 -6.17 -10.78
C PRO A 2 13.21 -4.67 -10.73
N ASN A 3 12.63 -4.14 -11.80
CA ASN A 3 12.52 -2.69 -11.98
C ASN A 3 11.41 -2.02 -11.17
N VAL A 4 10.34 -2.74 -10.81
CA VAL A 4 9.24 -2.15 -10.04
C VAL A 4 9.64 -1.96 -8.57
N CYS A 5 10.32 -2.93 -7.98
CA CYS A 5 10.80 -2.85 -6.60
C CYS A 5 11.85 -1.74 -6.43
N HIS A 6 12.78 -1.61 -7.38
CA HIS A 6 13.79 -0.55 -7.37
C HIS A 6 13.18 0.85 -7.57
N PHE A 7 12.23 1.01 -8.49
CA PHE A 7 11.53 2.29 -8.66
C PHE A 7 10.69 2.65 -7.44
N PHE A 8 10.12 1.66 -6.77
CA PHE A 8 9.36 1.84 -5.53
C PHE A 8 10.27 2.20 -4.36
N GLN A 9 11.43 1.57 -4.22
CA GLN A 9 12.45 1.91 -3.22
C GLN A 9 13.05 3.30 -3.47
N LEU A 10 13.28 3.69 -4.72
CA LEU A 10 13.70 5.05 -5.10
C LEU A 10 12.58 6.08 -4.82
N ALA A 11 11.33 5.72 -5.11
CA ALA A 11 10.19 6.55 -4.78
C ALA A 11 10.11 6.72 -3.26
N ILE A 12 10.08 5.63 -2.47
CA ILE A 12 10.14 5.62 -1.00
C ILE A 12 11.32 6.43 -0.46
N GLY A 13 12.52 6.28 -1.02
CA GLY A 13 13.68 7.10 -0.66
C GLY A 13 13.46 8.60 -0.91
N SER A 14 12.68 8.94 -1.94
CA SER A 14 12.24 10.30 -2.23
C SER A 14 11.09 10.79 -1.32
N TRP A 15 10.41 9.91 -0.56
CA TRP A 15 9.41 10.32 0.44
C TRP A 15 10.04 11.17 1.56
N ASN A 16 11.28 10.85 1.95
CA ASN A 16 12.01 11.57 3.00
C ASN A 16 12.35 13.01 2.60
N VAL A 17 12.41 13.32 1.29
CA VAL A 17 12.85 14.63 0.79
C VAL A 17 11.69 15.64 0.70
N GLN A 18 10.45 15.19 0.50
CA GLN A 18 9.30 16.08 0.29
C GLN A 18 8.47 16.37 1.55
N GLN A 19 8.68 15.64 2.66
CA GLN A 19 7.89 15.77 3.89
C GLN A 19 8.33 16.89 4.83
N ALA A 20 9.42 17.60 4.53
CA ALA A 20 9.83 18.75 5.33
C ALA A 20 8.84 19.94 5.29
N ILE A 21 7.82 19.94 4.40
CA ILE A 21 7.07 21.17 4.09
C ILE A 21 5.56 21.13 4.43
N ALA A 22 4.89 20.00 4.65
CA ALA A 22 3.43 20.06 4.87
C ALA A 22 2.84 18.98 5.80
N TYR A 23 2.20 19.51 6.84
CA TYR A 23 1.28 18.89 7.81
C TYR A 23 1.91 18.43 9.16
N LYS A 24 1.78 19.29 10.18
CA LYS A 24 2.01 18.93 11.59
C LYS A 24 0.81 18.13 12.10
N GLN A 25 0.92 16.81 12.24
CA GLN A 25 0.25 16.14 13.35
C GLN A 25 1.05 16.40 14.65
N PRO A 26 0.42 16.76 15.78
CA PRO A 26 1.16 17.26 16.95
C PRO A 26 1.85 16.19 17.82
N ARG A 27 1.86 14.90 17.45
CA ARG A 27 2.24 13.83 18.39
C ARG A 27 3.21 12.73 17.93
N ALA A 28 3.61 12.66 16.66
CA ALA A 28 4.64 11.71 16.21
C ALA A 28 5.34 12.19 14.94
N PRO A 29 6.61 11.82 14.70
CA PRO A 29 7.26 12.08 13.43
C PRO A 29 6.51 11.35 12.30
N GLU A 30 6.08 12.08 11.27
CA GLU A 30 5.51 11.51 10.04
C GLU A 30 6.63 10.82 9.24
N THR A 31 7.08 9.65 9.69
CA THR A 31 8.04 8.85 8.93
C THR A 31 7.31 8.03 7.86
N ALA A 32 8.04 7.56 6.85
CA ALA A 32 7.49 6.67 5.83
C ALA A 32 6.89 5.40 6.47
N GLU A 33 7.54 4.84 7.49
CA GLU A 33 7.05 3.71 8.27
C GLU A 33 5.74 4.05 8.98
N HIS A 34 5.65 5.20 9.63
CA HIS A 34 4.42 5.61 10.30
C HIS A 34 3.28 5.76 9.30
N LEU A 35 3.51 6.44 8.18
CA LEU A 35 2.47 6.66 7.18
C LEU A 35 2.03 5.37 6.47
N LEU A 36 2.96 4.47 6.19
CA LEU A 36 2.66 3.23 5.47
C LEU A 36 2.12 2.12 6.38
N PHE A 37 2.48 2.06 7.65
CA PHE A 37 2.16 0.91 8.52
C PHE A 37 1.44 1.31 9.80
N PHE A 38 1.91 2.34 10.51
CA PHE A 38 1.54 2.56 11.92
C PHE A 38 0.52 3.67 12.17
N CYS A 39 0.20 4.51 11.17
CA CYS A 39 -0.83 5.52 11.34
C CYS A 39 -2.21 4.82 11.46
N PRO A 40 -3.18 5.40 12.19
CA PRO A 40 -4.46 4.74 12.45
C PRO A 40 -5.20 4.29 11.19
N PHE A 41 -5.07 5.05 10.10
CA PHE A 41 -5.67 4.73 8.82
C PHE A 41 -5.01 3.50 8.17
N SER A 42 -3.68 3.50 8.05
CA SER A 42 -2.91 2.41 7.43
C SER A 42 -2.98 1.13 8.25
N SER A 43 -2.89 1.23 9.58
CA SER A 43 -3.03 0.09 10.48
C SER A 43 -4.39 -0.60 10.31
N ALA A 44 -5.49 0.16 10.29
CA ALA A 44 -6.83 -0.38 10.05
C ALA A 44 -6.97 -1.02 8.65
N PHE A 45 -6.29 -0.46 7.64
CA PHE A 45 -6.24 -1.04 6.30
C PHE A 45 -5.52 -2.41 6.26
N TRP A 46 -4.32 -2.50 6.84
CA TRP A 46 -3.56 -3.76 6.86
C TRP A 46 -4.26 -4.85 7.68
N GLN A 47 -4.89 -4.47 8.81
CA GLN A 47 -5.70 -5.37 9.62
C GLN A 47 -6.88 -5.96 8.84
N ARG A 48 -7.58 -5.15 8.03
CA ARG A 48 -8.68 -5.64 7.17
C ARG A 48 -8.22 -6.61 6.09
N LEU A 49 -6.99 -6.46 5.60
CA LEU A 49 -6.36 -7.41 4.68
C LEU A 49 -5.81 -8.65 5.39
N GLY A 50 -5.86 -8.70 6.73
CA GLY A 50 -5.31 -9.79 7.53
C GLY A 50 -3.79 -9.78 7.64
N VAL A 51 -3.11 -8.71 7.21
CA VAL A 51 -1.65 -8.60 7.27
C VAL A 51 -1.25 -8.17 8.68
N GLN A 52 -0.44 -9.01 9.33
CA GLN A 52 0.12 -8.71 10.64
C GLN A 52 1.40 -7.90 10.47
N LEU A 53 1.46 -6.75 11.14
CA LEU A 53 2.61 -5.84 11.13
C LEU A 53 3.30 -5.95 12.48
N GLU A 54 4.60 -6.23 12.46
CA GLU A 54 5.42 -6.16 13.68
C GLU A 54 5.66 -4.68 14.06
N PRO A 55 5.80 -4.35 15.36
CA PRO A 55 5.98 -2.98 15.83
C PRO A 55 7.17 -2.25 15.19
N ASP A 56 8.20 -3.00 14.79
CA ASP A 56 9.45 -2.47 14.22
C ASP A 56 9.54 -2.70 12.70
N THR A 57 8.41 -2.96 12.03
CA THR A 57 8.36 -3.12 10.57
C THR A 57 8.90 -1.88 9.86
N ALA A 58 10.06 -2.02 9.24
CA ALA A 58 10.64 -0.97 8.41
C ALA A 58 10.25 -1.14 6.94
N VAL A 59 10.25 -0.04 6.18
CA VAL A 59 9.91 -0.10 4.75
C VAL A 59 10.87 -0.98 3.94
N ARG A 60 12.12 -1.14 4.40
CA ARG A 60 13.08 -2.07 3.80
C ARG A 60 12.66 -3.54 3.92
N ASP A 61 11.88 -3.89 4.94
CA ASP A 61 11.47 -5.25 5.28
C ASP A 61 10.09 -5.61 4.70
N LEU A 62 9.59 -4.83 3.73
CA LEU A 62 8.33 -5.09 3.03
C LEU A 62 8.22 -6.51 2.45
N HIS A 63 9.34 -7.08 2.03
CA HIS A 63 9.43 -8.44 1.47
C HIS A 63 9.39 -9.54 2.54
N HIS A 64 9.51 -9.18 3.82
CA HIS A 64 9.44 -10.08 4.97
C HIS A 64 8.07 -10.07 5.65
N LEU A 65 7.10 -9.28 5.14
CA LEU A 65 5.75 -9.28 5.69
C LEU A 65 5.13 -10.68 5.66
N GLN A 66 4.48 -11.04 6.76
CA GLN A 66 3.81 -12.33 6.86
C GLN A 66 2.64 -12.37 5.86
N LYS A 67 2.64 -13.42 5.03
CA LYS A 67 1.59 -13.71 4.05
C LYS A 67 0.39 -14.31 4.77
N PRO A 68 -0.74 -13.61 4.90
CA PRO A 68 -1.92 -14.22 5.49
C PRO A 68 -2.49 -15.28 4.55
N GLY A 69 -3.02 -16.37 5.11
CA GLY A 69 -3.58 -17.48 4.33
C GLY A 69 -4.79 -17.10 3.46
N SER A 70 -5.40 -15.94 3.72
CA SER A 70 -6.47 -15.35 2.91
C SER A 70 -5.98 -14.67 1.63
N LEU A 71 -4.68 -14.37 1.51
CA LEU A 71 -4.09 -13.72 0.35
C LEU A 71 -3.30 -14.71 -0.50
N PRO A 72 -3.31 -14.56 -1.84
CA PRO A 72 -2.51 -15.40 -2.71
C PRO A 72 -1.01 -15.20 -2.42
N PRO A 73 -0.23 -16.27 -2.20
CA PRO A 73 1.21 -16.15 -1.98
C PRO A 73 1.95 -15.71 -3.27
N THR A 74 1.36 -15.99 -4.43
CA THR A 74 1.87 -15.59 -5.74
C THR A 74 1.86 -14.07 -5.88
N HIS A 75 3.02 -13.49 -6.20
CA HIS A 75 3.21 -12.04 -6.35
C HIS A 75 2.80 -11.20 -5.11
N PHE A 76 2.88 -11.77 -3.91
CA PHE A 76 2.55 -11.05 -2.67
C PHE A 76 3.36 -9.76 -2.48
N ASP A 77 4.67 -9.79 -2.76
CA ASP A 77 5.51 -8.60 -2.64
C ASP A 77 5.01 -7.48 -3.58
N THR A 78 4.56 -7.86 -4.79
CA THR A 78 3.95 -6.93 -5.75
C THR A 78 2.62 -6.37 -5.22
N PHE A 79 1.80 -7.20 -4.58
CA PHE A 79 0.55 -6.78 -3.94
C PHE A 79 0.81 -5.78 -2.81
N VAL A 80 1.80 -6.05 -1.97
CA VAL A 80 2.22 -5.16 -0.89
C VAL A 80 2.69 -3.81 -1.45
N LEU A 81 3.49 -3.81 -2.51
CA LEU A 81 3.93 -2.58 -3.19
C LEU A 81 2.74 -1.79 -3.76
N LEU A 82 1.75 -2.46 -4.34
CA LEU A 82 0.51 -1.84 -4.80
C LEU A 82 -0.22 -1.16 -3.63
N CYS A 83 -0.35 -1.83 -2.49
CA CYS A 83 -0.99 -1.27 -1.30
C CYS A 83 -0.26 0.00 -0.81
N CYS A 84 1.07 -0.07 -0.68
CA CYS A 84 1.88 1.08 -0.32
C CYS A 84 1.72 2.25 -1.30
N TRP A 85 1.55 1.95 -2.60
CA TRP A 85 1.34 2.97 -3.64
C TRP A 85 0.01 3.69 -3.46
N GLN A 86 -1.05 2.96 -3.16
CA GLN A 86 -2.36 3.55 -2.93
C GLN A 86 -2.34 4.42 -1.67
N LEU A 87 -1.70 3.96 -0.58
CA LEU A 87 -1.55 4.72 0.65
C LEU A 87 -0.82 6.05 0.40
N TRP A 88 0.25 6.02 -0.40
CA TRP A 88 0.96 7.23 -0.83
C TRP A 88 0.05 8.20 -1.59
N LYS A 89 -0.66 7.70 -2.62
CA LYS A 89 -1.56 8.52 -3.44
C LYS A 89 -2.65 9.15 -2.57
N CYS A 90 -3.21 8.41 -1.62
CA CYS A 90 -4.21 8.92 -0.70
C CYS A 90 -3.65 10.06 0.17
N ARG A 91 -2.48 9.86 0.79
CA ARG A 91 -1.79 10.89 1.59
C ARG A 91 -1.48 12.13 0.76
N ASN A 92 -0.93 11.97 -0.44
CA ASN A 92 -0.63 13.10 -1.31
C ASN A 92 -1.90 13.80 -1.80
N GLY A 93 -2.99 13.07 -2.04
CA GLY A 93 -4.31 13.64 -2.30
C GLY A 93 -4.77 14.56 -1.17
N ILE A 94 -4.55 14.16 0.09
CA ILE A 94 -4.87 15.00 1.26
C ILE A 94 -4.01 16.27 1.25
N VAL A 95 -2.70 16.15 1.03
CA VAL A 95 -1.77 17.30 1.05
C VAL A 95 -2.04 18.29 -0.08
N PHE A 96 -2.22 17.82 -1.32
CA PHE A 96 -2.33 18.68 -2.50
C PHE A 96 -3.76 19.09 -2.84
N THR A 97 -4.76 18.27 -2.49
CA THR A 97 -6.16 18.50 -2.91
C THR A 97 -7.15 18.57 -1.75
N GLN A 98 -6.70 18.40 -0.50
CA GLN A 98 -7.53 18.37 0.72
C GLN A 98 -8.68 17.35 0.68
N LYS A 99 -8.59 16.34 -0.19
CA LYS A 99 -9.56 15.26 -0.27
C LYS A 99 -9.17 14.17 0.71
N SER A 100 -9.95 14.03 1.78
CA SER A 100 -9.91 12.85 2.64
C SER A 100 -10.75 11.73 2.03
N MET A 101 -10.36 10.49 2.29
CA MET A 101 -11.08 9.31 1.83
C MET A 101 -11.33 8.41 3.03
N THR A 102 -12.55 7.87 3.12
CA THR A 102 -12.86 6.86 4.14
C THR A 102 -12.22 5.52 3.78
N LEU A 103 -12.00 4.66 4.78
CA LEU A 103 -11.37 3.35 4.58
C LEU A 103 -12.10 2.47 3.54
N PRO A 104 -13.45 2.41 3.50
CA PRO A 104 -14.17 1.67 2.45
C PRO A 104 -13.98 2.25 1.04
N GLN A 105 -13.99 3.59 0.91
CA GLN A 105 -13.72 4.25 -0.37
C GLN A 105 -12.29 3.99 -0.85
N PHE A 106 -11.34 3.95 0.08
CA PHE A 106 -9.95 3.63 -0.21
C PHE A 106 -9.78 2.18 -0.68
N LEU A 107 -10.41 1.23 -0.01
CA LEU A 107 -10.41 -0.18 -0.43
C LEU A 107 -11.05 -0.37 -1.81
N GLN A 108 -12.14 0.34 -2.10
CA GLN A 108 -12.76 0.33 -3.42
C GLN A 108 -11.81 0.91 -4.50
N SER A 109 -11.06 1.97 -4.17
CA SER A 109 -10.04 2.52 -5.08
C SER A 109 -8.89 1.53 -5.32
N CYS A 110 -8.40 0.86 -4.27
CA CYS A 110 -7.38 -0.18 -4.38
C CYS A 110 -7.84 -1.35 -5.26
N LYS A 111 -9.10 -1.78 -5.09
CA LYS A 111 -9.74 -2.84 -5.88
C LYS A 111 -9.80 -2.50 -7.37
N LEU A 112 -10.17 -1.27 -7.73
CA LEU A 112 -10.21 -0.82 -9.12
C LEU A 112 -8.80 -0.76 -9.72
N GLU A 113 -7.83 -0.25 -8.97
CA GLU A 113 -6.44 -0.13 -9.43
C GLU A 113 -5.76 -1.49 -9.61
N ALA A 114 -6.02 -2.45 -8.71
CA ALA A 114 -5.54 -3.82 -8.85
C ALA A 114 -6.04 -4.45 -10.17
N ARG A 115 -7.31 -4.24 -10.51
CA ARG A 115 -7.89 -4.82 -11.73
C ARG A 115 -7.51 -4.07 -13.00
N VAL A 116 -7.52 -2.74 -12.97
CA VAL A 116 -7.35 -1.92 -14.18
C VAL A 116 -5.88 -1.61 -14.45
N ALA A 117 -5.12 -1.15 -13.45
CA ALA A 117 -3.77 -0.68 -13.68
C ALA A 117 -2.73 -1.82 -13.71
N TRP A 118 -2.97 -2.90 -12.96
CA TRP A 118 -2.02 -3.99 -12.84
C TRP A 118 -2.26 -5.16 -13.78
N SER A 119 -3.48 -5.36 -14.29
CA SER A 119 -3.73 -6.35 -15.37
C SER A 119 -2.89 -6.08 -16.62
N TYR A 120 -2.60 -4.82 -16.95
CA TYR A 120 -1.69 -4.47 -18.05
C TYR A 120 -0.20 -4.61 -17.71
N ARG A 121 0.17 -4.66 -16.42
CA ARG A 121 1.57 -4.74 -15.95
C ARG A 121 2.01 -6.15 -15.62
N LEU A 122 1.06 -7.05 -15.35
CA LEU A 122 1.33 -8.47 -15.12
C LEU A 122 1.53 -9.20 -16.46
N PRO A 123 2.38 -10.23 -16.49
CA PRO A 123 2.45 -11.12 -17.64
C PRO A 123 1.09 -11.75 -17.94
N LYS A 124 0.77 -12.00 -19.22
CA LYS A 124 -0.54 -12.52 -19.63
C LYS A 124 -0.94 -13.84 -18.96
N TRP A 125 0.03 -14.65 -18.55
CA TRP A 125 -0.19 -15.92 -17.85
C TRP A 125 -0.53 -15.76 -16.35
N ASP A 126 -0.28 -14.58 -15.77
CA ASP A 126 -0.55 -14.29 -14.35
C ASP A 126 -1.76 -13.37 -14.17
N LEU A 127 -2.59 -13.18 -15.21
CA LEU A 127 -3.78 -12.33 -15.12
C LEU A 127 -4.76 -12.76 -14.02
N GLY A 128 -4.84 -14.07 -13.73
CA GLY A 128 -5.67 -14.61 -12.64
C GLY A 128 -5.24 -14.11 -11.25
N VAL A 129 -4.00 -13.65 -11.09
CA VAL A 129 -3.53 -13.06 -9.82
C VAL A 129 -4.21 -11.73 -9.54
N SER A 130 -4.55 -10.96 -10.58
CA SER A 130 -5.31 -9.73 -10.44
C SER A 130 -6.71 -9.98 -9.88
N ASP A 131 -7.36 -11.09 -10.25
CA ASP A 131 -8.69 -11.45 -9.75
C ASP A 131 -8.63 -11.91 -8.29
N LEU A 132 -7.54 -12.56 -7.88
CA LEU A 132 -7.30 -12.93 -6.49
C LEU A 132 -7.11 -11.68 -5.61
N TRP A 133 -6.33 -10.68 -6.08
CA TRP A 133 -6.20 -9.40 -5.39
C TRP A 133 -7.52 -8.63 -5.33
N TRP A 134 -8.29 -8.64 -6.42
CA TRP A 134 -9.62 -8.02 -6.45
C TRP A 134 -10.55 -8.65 -5.42
N SER A 135 -10.51 -9.97 -5.28
CA SER A 135 -11.30 -10.72 -4.30
C SER A 135 -10.88 -10.38 -2.88
N ALA A 136 -9.57 -10.31 -2.61
CA ALA A 136 -9.03 -9.90 -1.32
C ALA A 136 -9.50 -8.52 -0.88
N PHE A 137 -9.42 -7.51 -1.76
CA PHE A 137 -9.95 -6.18 -1.46
C PHE A 137 -11.47 -6.18 -1.27
N SER A 138 -12.19 -7.02 -2.02
CA SER A 138 -13.64 -7.14 -1.87
C SER A 138 -14.04 -7.75 -0.53
N SER A 139 -13.26 -8.68 0.02
CA SER A 139 -13.50 -9.27 1.34
C SER A 139 -13.12 -8.33 2.48
N ALA A 140 -12.23 -7.36 2.23
CA ALA A 140 -11.75 -6.40 3.23
C ALA A 140 -12.64 -5.14 3.35
N MET A 141 -13.53 -4.88 2.39
CA MET A 141 -14.48 -3.75 2.40
C MET A 141 -15.52 -3.89 3.50
#